data_AF-A0A1J3FCW6-F1
#
_entry.id   AF-A0A1J3FCW6-F1
#
_cell.length_a   1.000
_cell.length_b   1.000
_cell.length_c   1.000
_cell.angle_alpha   90.00
_cell.angle_beta   90.00
_cell.angle_gamma   90.00
#
_symmetry.space_group_name_H-M   'P 1'
#
loop_
_entity.id
_entity.type
_entity.pdbx_description
1 polymer ?
#
loop_
_entity_poly.entity_id
_entity_poly.type
_entity_poly.pdbx_seq_one_letter_code
_entity_poly.pdbx_strand_id
1 'polypeptide(L)'
;ISVADNLQDRGMMVDNICQACGMIGESINHVLFTYTVPRQIWAVSDFPVPINGFGDSVFANINHLLIQCKNERLHKEIKRRFPWVLWFIWKN
;
A
#
# COMPACT_ATOMS: atom_id res chain seq x y z
N ILE A 1 2.75 -10.35 -5.19
CA ILE A 1 3.16 -10.87 -3.87
C ILE A 1 2.01 -11.63 -3.21
N SER A 2 2.26 -12.83 -2.68
CA SER A 2 1.35 -13.49 -1.73
C SER A 2 1.63 -12.95 -0.34
N VAL A 3 0.61 -12.52 0.38
CA VAL A 3 0.71 -11.93 1.73
C VAL A 3 0.67 -13.06 2.76
N ALA A 4 1.70 -13.19 3.62
CA ALA A 4 1.81 -14.30 4.57
C ALA A 4 0.58 -14.48 5.48
N ASP A 5 -0.04 -13.37 5.95
CA ASP A 5 -1.29 -13.41 6.73
C ASP A 5 -2.38 -14.23 6.01
N ASN A 6 -2.59 -13.96 4.71
CA ASN A 6 -3.62 -14.63 3.92
C ASN A 6 -3.29 -16.11 3.65
N LEU A 7 -2.01 -16.49 3.68
CA LEU A 7 -1.58 -17.87 3.54
C LEU A 7 -1.85 -18.65 4.83
N GLN A 8 -1.59 -18.04 5.99
CA GLN A 8 -1.93 -18.60 7.30
C GLN A 8 -3.44 -18.76 7.48
N ASP A 9 -4.23 -17.77 7.09
CA ASP A 9 -5.70 -17.85 7.11
C ASP A 9 -6.25 -19.01 6.26
N ARG A 10 -5.47 -19.46 5.27
CA ARG A 10 -5.79 -20.62 4.41
C ARG A 10 -5.15 -21.93 4.89
N GLY A 11 -4.60 -21.94 6.10
CA GLY A 11 -4.02 -23.13 6.74
C GLY A 11 -2.63 -23.52 6.24
N MET A 12 -1.92 -22.63 5.52
CA MET A 12 -0.54 -22.89 5.12
C MET A 12 0.42 -22.48 6.23
N MET A 13 1.34 -23.40 6.57
CA MET A 13 2.38 -23.20 7.57
C MET A 13 3.51 -22.36 6.97
N VAL A 14 3.34 -21.05 7.00
CA VAL A 14 4.33 -20.07 6.51
C VAL A 14 4.75 -19.18 7.69
N ASP A 15 6.03 -18.88 7.80
CA ASP A 15 6.52 -17.90 8.75
C ASP A 15 5.94 -16.52 8.41
N ASN A 16 5.27 -15.89 9.37
CA ASN A 16 4.65 -14.57 9.18
C ASN A 16 5.71 -13.45 9.27
N ILE A 17 6.68 -13.54 8.38
CA ILE A 17 7.77 -12.58 8.23
C ILE A 17 7.70 -12.07 6.81
N CYS A 18 7.63 -10.76 6.66
CA CYS A 18 7.66 -10.14 5.35
C CYS A 18 9.00 -10.43 4.68
N GLN A 19 8.94 -11.10 3.52
CA GLN A 19 10.16 -11.54 2.81
C GLN A 19 10.95 -10.36 2.23
N ALA A 20 10.32 -9.19 2.10
CA ALA A 20 10.96 -7.98 1.59
C ALA A 20 11.71 -7.17 2.67
N CYS A 21 11.32 -7.29 3.94
CA CYS A 21 11.84 -6.40 4.99
C CYS A 21 12.25 -7.09 6.30
N GLY A 22 11.93 -8.36 6.48
CA GLY A 22 12.24 -9.13 7.68
C GLY A 22 11.39 -8.81 8.90
N MET A 23 10.37 -7.94 8.78
CA MET A 23 9.45 -7.63 9.88
C MET A 23 8.38 -8.70 10.04
N ILE A 24 7.95 -8.91 11.28
CA ILE A 24 6.83 -9.81 11.62
C ILE A 24 5.51 -9.15 11.19
N GLY A 25 4.60 -9.92 10.60
CA GLY A 25 3.30 -9.45 10.14
C GLY A 25 3.36 -8.87 8.74
N GLU A 26 3.34 -9.75 7.75
CA GLU A 26 3.15 -9.36 6.36
C GLU A 26 1.65 -9.26 6.09
N SER A 27 1.10 -8.07 6.33
CA SER A 27 -0.29 -7.74 6.00
C SER A 27 -0.40 -7.04 4.65
N ILE A 28 -1.61 -7.00 4.09
CA ILE A 28 -1.90 -6.21 2.87
C ILE A 28 -1.50 -4.74 3.08
N ASN A 29 -1.77 -4.19 4.27
CA ASN A 29 -1.40 -2.82 4.58
C ASN A 29 0.13 -2.64 4.62
N HIS A 30 0.84 -3.60 5.19
CA HIS A 30 2.30 -3.61 5.24
C HIS A 30 2.91 -3.58 3.83
N VAL A 31 2.45 -4.49 2.97
CA VAL A 31 2.94 -4.62 1.58
C VAL A 31 2.57 -3.42 0.72
N LEU A 32 1.41 -2.78 0.91
CA LEU A 32 0.96 -1.71 0.02
C LEU A 32 1.31 -0.28 0.50
N PHE A 33 1.53 -0.07 1.80
CA PHE A 33 1.52 1.28 2.36
C PHE A 33 2.60 1.59 3.39
N THR A 34 2.95 0.66 4.29
CA THR A 34 3.70 1.03 5.51
C THR A 34 5.16 0.61 5.54
N TYR A 35 5.60 -0.37 4.74
CA TYR A 35 7.02 -0.70 4.62
C TYR A 35 7.81 0.35 3.79
N THR A 36 9.13 0.36 3.95
CA THR A 36 10.12 1.25 3.31
C THR A 36 9.94 1.38 1.81
N VAL A 37 9.82 0.26 1.08
CA VAL A 37 9.73 0.30 -0.40
C VAL A 37 8.40 0.93 -0.87
N PRO A 38 7.22 0.48 -0.42
CA PRO A 38 5.95 1.14 -0.74
C PRO A 38 5.93 2.63 -0.39
N ARG A 39 6.48 3.02 0.77
CA ARG A 39 6.57 4.43 1.19
C ARG A 39 7.37 5.27 0.20
N GLN A 40 8.51 4.75 -0.28
CA GLN A 40 9.33 5.42 -1.28
C GLN A 40 8.59 5.54 -2.62
N ILE A 41 7.93 4.46 -3.07
CA ILE A 41 7.16 4.46 -4.31
C ILE A 41 6.03 5.50 -4.26
N TRP A 42 5.31 5.58 -3.14
CA TRP A 42 4.29 6.60 -2.95
C TRP A 42 4.87 8.01 -2.95
N ALA A 43 6.00 8.25 -2.28
CA ALA A 43 6.65 9.55 -2.23
C ALA A 43 7.08 10.06 -3.62
N VAL A 44 7.50 9.18 -4.53
CA VAL A 44 7.91 9.54 -5.90
C VAL A 44 6.78 9.53 -6.93
N SER A 45 5.55 9.17 -6.52
CA SER A 45 4.41 9.01 -7.45
C SER A 45 3.70 10.32 -7.85
N ASP A 46 4.10 11.44 -7.23
CA ASP A 46 3.39 12.73 -7.17
C ASP A 46 1.97 12.67 -6.60
N PHE A 47 1.54 11.52 -6.07
CA PHE A 47 0.22 11.39 -5.46
C PHE A 47 0.23 11.95 -4.03
N PRO A 48 -0.78 12.74 -3.63
CA PRO A 48 -0.83 13.32 -2.30
C PRO A 48 -0.96 12.25 -1.20
N VAL A 49 0.12 12.07 -0.44
CA VAL A 49 0.16 11.23 0.76
C VAL A 49 -0.39 11.98 1.98
N PRO A 50 -0.93 11.29 2.99
CA PRO A 50 -1.33 11.94 4.24
C PRO A 50 -0.13 12.60 4.93
N ILE A 51 -0.38 13.65 5.72
CA ILE A 51 0.67 14.45 6.38
C ILE A 51 1.59 13.56 7.26
N ASN A 52 1.00 12.59 7.95
CA ASN A 52 1.71 11.65 8.82
C ASN A 52 2.06 10.33 8.11
N GLY A 53 1.95 10.29 6.78
CA GLY A 53 2.03 9.06 5.99
C GLY A 53 0.79 8.18 6.12
N PHE A 54 0.83 7.04 5.43
CA PHE A 54 -0.23 6.03 5.53
C PHE A 54 -0.22 5.34 6.90
N GLY A 55 -1.42 5.08 7.43
CA GLY A 55 -1.61 4.48 8.75
C GLY A 55 -1.73 2.95 8.71
N ASP A 56 -2.19 2.35 9.81
CA ASP A 56 -2.23 0.89 9.99
C ASP A 56 -3.46 0.21 9.35
N SER A 57 -4.46 0.99 8.93
CA SER A 57 -5.68 0.47 8.31
C SER A 57 -5.61 0.56 6.79
N VAL A 58 -5.62 -0.59 6.12
CA VAL A 58 -5.74 -0.68 4.65
C VAL A 58 -6.98 0.05 4.15
N PHE A 59 -8.09 -0.05 4.89
CA PHE A 59 -9.34 0.63 4.55
C PHE A 59 -9.19 2.16 4.60
N ALA A 60 -8.60 2.69 5.67
CA ALA A 60 -8.38 4.14 5.80
C ALA A 60 -7.46 4.67 4.70
N ASN A 61 -6.41 3.91 4.37
CA ASN A 61 -5.45 4.26 3.33
C ASN A 61 -6.11 4.27 1.94
N ILE A 62 -6.89 3.25 1.59
CA ILE A 62 -7.65 3.21 0.33
C ILE A 62 -8.70 4.35 0.28
N ASN A 63 -9.40 4.60 1.38
CA ASN A 63 -10.37 5.69 1.46
C ASN A 63 -9.71 7.06 1.21
N HIS A 64 -8.51 7.30 1.76
CA HIS A 64 -7.73 8.51 1.47
C HIS A 64 -7.47 8.65 -0.04
N LEU A 65 -6.99 7.60 -0.71
CA LEU A 65 -6.75 7.63 -2.17
C LEU A 65 -8.02 7.97 -2.96
N LEU A 66 -9.16 7.39 -2.58
CA LEU A 66 -10.45 7.64 -3.23
C LEU A 66 -10.95 9.06 -2.98
N ILE A 67 -10.76 9.62 -1.78
CA ILE A 67 -11.09 11.01 -1.47
C ILE A 67 -10.24 11.96 -2.30
N GLN A 68 -8.94 11.70 -2.47
CA GLN A 68 -8.06 12.52 -3.30
C GLN A 68 -8.47 12.52 -4.78
N CYS A 69 -9.13 11.47 -5.27
CA CYS A 69 -9.69 11.46 -6.63
C CYS A 69 -10.82 12.48 -6.81
N LYS A 70 -11.55 12.80 -5.74
CA LYS A 70 -12.60 13.82 -5.72
C LYS A 70 -12.05 15.25 -5.54
N ASN A 71 -10.77 15.40 -5.21
CA ASN A 71 -10.14 16.70 -4.99
C ASN A 71 -9.98 17.47 -6.31
N GLU A 72 -10.75 18.54 -6.53
CA GLU A 72 -10.72 19.33 -7.77
C GLU A 72 -9.38 20.02 -8.04
N ARG A 73 -8.58 20.26 -6.99
CA ARG A 73 -7.26 20.89 -7.10
C ARG A 73 -6.20 19.96 -7.68
N LEU A 74 -6.45 18.65 -7.68
CA LEU A 74 -5.50 17.65 -8.16
C LEU A 74 -5.66 17.44 -9.68
N HIS A 75 -4.54 17.46 -10.40
CA HIS A 75 -4.55 17.25 -11.85
C HIS A 75 -5.14 15.87 -12.22
N LYS A 76 -5.93 15.80 -13.29
CA LYS A 76 -6.61 14.56 -13.73
C LYS A 76 -5.65 13.40 -13.96
N GLU A 77 -4.45 13.69 -14.46
CA GLU A 77 -3.43 12.65 -14.68
C GLU A 77 -2.93 12.06 -13.36
N ILE A 78 -2.65 12.89 -12.36
CA ILE A 78 -2.20 12.44 -11.04
C ILE A 78 -3.27 11.59 -10.37
N LYS A 79 -4.54 11.99 -10.45
CA LYS A 79 -5.69 11.19 -9.96
C LYS A 79 -5.73 9.78 -10.53
N ARG A 80 -5.31 9.60 -11.79
CA ARG A 80 -5.32 8.31 -12.47
C ARG A 80 -4.12 7.43 -12.13
N ARG A 81 -3.10 7.94 -11.43
CA ARG A 81 -1.86 7.19 -11.13
C ARG A 81 -2.03 6.16 -10.02
N PHE A 82 -2.81 6.47 -8.98
CA PHE A 82 -2.82 5.63 -7.77
C PHE A 82 -3.17 4.14 -8.01
N PRO A 83 -4.08 3.74 -8.94
CA PRO A 83 -4.33 2.32 -9.19
C PRO A 83 -3.12 1.63 -9.82
N TRP A 84 -2.37 2.35 -10.66
CA TRP A 84 -1.13 1.85 -11.26
C TRP A 84 0.00 1.76 -10.24
N VAL A 85 0.07 2.71 -9.31
CA VAL A 85 1.00 2.66 -8.17
C VAL A 85 0.71 1.44 -7.31
N LEU A 86 -0.56 1.22 -6.93
CA LEU A 86 -0.98 0.03 -6.19
C LEU A 86 -0.64 -1.26 -6.95
N TRP A 87 -0.95 -1.32 -8.25
CA TRP A 87 -0.61 -2.47 -9.09
C TRP A 87 0.90 -2.70 -9.17
N PHE A 88 1.70 -1.64 -9.29
CA PHE A 88 3.15 -1.70 -9.33
C PHE A 88 3.74 -2.18 -8.00
N ILE A 89 3.18 -1.75 -6.87
CA ILE A 89 3.62 -2.26 -5.56
C ILE A 89 3.18 -3.72 -5.37
N TRP A 90 2.00 -4.10 -5.85
CA TRP A 90 1.50 -5.46 -5.67
C TRP A 90 2.24 -6.51 -6.51
N LYS A 91 2.64 -6.14 -7.73
CA LYS A 91 3.29 -7.05 -8.68
C LYS A 91 4.75 -7.33 -8.34
N ASN A 92 5.44 -6.38 -7.71
CA ASN A 92 6.86 -6.45 -7.38
C ASN A 92 7.01 -6.81 -5.92
#